data_AF-A0A1V1NVM7-F1
#
_entry.id   AF-A0A1V1NVM7-F1
#
_cell.length_a   1.000
_cell.length_b   1.000
_cell.length_c   1.000
_cell.angle_alpha   90.00
_cell.angle_beta   90.00
_cell.angle_gamma   90.00
#
_symmetry.space_group_name_H-M   'P 1'
#
loop_
_entity.id
_entity.type
_entity.pdbx_description
1 polymer ?
#
loop_
_entity_poly.entity_id
_entity_poly.type
_entity_poly.pdbx_seq_one_letter_code
_entity_poly.pdbx_strand_id
1 'polypeptide(L)'
;MKPFIKEFKMNYQPPKRRFEKSGFVNPETAYYVPLENVTNTDNEDMKTMVDHGRYFSIFAPRQSGKTTFFMTFSMELEKDSNYIFILMSFEDCSNYSSHQFYTYLQEEIYEQLLHRLENIECYQKEEVKTFLNGHTLIDSASFFSLFKGLNNIITQKKIVIFIDEFDGIPVNEIENMLTTIRKLYQKYKKHTDKALYSVGLVGIRNITQLVVGGVSPFNIADHVEIPPFTLQNIRDLYQQYTQETNQPFTEEAVQQIYEQTQGQPWLVNRLGTILTKQIKPETIDPIEIDDVNKAIQHLLQEKNAHFDNLKEKVLLYKKTFNKINAEQVKFLPYDDAQSWLYQYGLIRKQNDLAVISNTIYSKCFSDVSDQMNHMTEQKKKIFISYCHKDKGWLGIIMNYLKGLEHEDIDIWFDKKIKTGEQWNPVIADAIQTSHMTICLISQDYLNSDFIRTKEVPGILNKQKEGMIVFPVLIRNCTWKVISWLKNLQMFPGDG
;
A
#
# COMPACT_ATOMS: atom_id res chain seq x y z
N MET A 1 49.91 -48.66 -9.66
CA MET A 1 48.88 -47.75 -10.21
C MET A 1 47.87 -47.44 -9.12
N LYS A 2 47.94 -46.27 -8.49
CA LYS A 2 46.85 -45.72 -7.67
C LYS A 2 46.02 -44.80 -8.56
N PRO A 3 44.69 -44.89 -8.58
CA PRO A 3 43.88 -44.01 -9.42
C PRO A 3 43.90 -42.60 -8.83
N PHE A 4 44.28 -41.62 -9.65
CA PHE A 4 44.10 -40.20 -9.37
C PHE A 4 42.58 -39.92 -9.36
N ILE A 5 42.00 -39.78 -8.18
CA ILE A 5 40.68 -39.16 -8.04
C ILE A 5 40.91 -37.66 -8.27
N LYS A 6 40.49 -37.19 -9.45
CA LYS A 6 40.43 -35.77 -9.76
C LYS A 6 39.34 -35.17 -8.86
N GLU A 7 39.73 -34.56 -7.74
CA GLU A 7 38.83 -33.66 -7.00
C GLU A 7 38.43 -32.53 -7.95
N PHE A 8 37.19 -32.58 -8.44
CA PHE A 8 36.58 -31.43 -9.08
C PHE A 8 36.40 -30.36 -8.00
N LYS A 9 37.36 -29.43 -7.89
CA LYS A 9 37.15 -28.20 -7.13
C LYS A 9 36.03 -27.43 -7.81
N MET A 10 34.84 -27.44 -7.21
CA MET A 10 33.77 -26.54 -7.59
C MET A 10 34.28 -25.12 -7.36
N ASN A 11 34.44 -24.36 -8.45
CA ASN A 11 34.81 -22.97 -8.37
C ASN A 11 33.55 -22.11 -8.27
N TYR A 12 33.63 -21.00 -7.53
CA TYR A 12 32.56 -20.02 -7.48
C TYR A 12 32.22 -19.54 -8.89
N GLN A 13 30.93 -19.44 -9.19
CA GLN A 13 30.44 -18.83 -10.42
C GLN A 13 29.64 -17.57 -10.08
N PRO A 14 29.83 -16.47 -10.82
CA PRO A 14 29.05 -15.27 -10.60
C PRO A 14 27.57 -15.56 -10.88
N PRO A 15 26.66 -15.16 -9.98
CA PRO A 15 25.24 -15.42 -10.16
C PRO A 15 24.71 -14.69 -11.39
N LYS A 16 23.88 -15.37 -12.18
CA LYS A 16 23.21 -14.76 -13.34
C LYS A 16 21.99 -13.98 -12.89
N ARG A 17 21.33 -14.47 -11.83
CA ARG A 17 20.15 -13.86 -11.21
C ARG A 17 20.51 -13.18 -9.89
N ARG A 18 19.61 -12.32 -9.40
CA ARG A 18 19.78 -11.61 -8.12
C ARG A 18 18.59 -11.82 -7.20
N PHE A 19 18.80 -11.63 -5.89
CA PHE A 19 17.67 -11.46 -4.98
C PHE A 19 16.95 -10.14 -5.27
N GLU A 20 15.63 -10.16 -5.30
CA GLU A 20 14.82 -9.02 -5.71
C GLU A 20 14.68 -7.98 -4.60
N LYS A 21 14.64 -6.69 -4.95
CA LYS A 21 14.65 -5.56 -4.00
C LYS A 21 13.44 -4.63 -4.10
N SER A 22 12.74 -4.66 -5.24
CA SER A 22 11.75 -3.67 -5.67
C SER A 22 10.32 -4.23 -5.80
N GLY A 23 10.11 -5.54 -5.53
CA GLY A 23 8.79 -6.18 -5.53
C GLY A 23 8.37 -6.83 -6.86
N PHE A 24 8.94 -6.39 -7.98
CA PHE A 24 8.82 -7.04 -9.29
C PHE A 24 9.95 -8.06 -9.48
N VAL A 25 9.62 -9.33 -9.69
CA VAL A 25 10.59 -10.39 -9.96
C VAL A 25 10.43 -10.86 -11.40
N ASN A 26 11.45 -10.64 -12.23
CA ASN A 26 11.56 -11.32 -13.52
C ASN A 26 12.35 -12.63 -13.33
N PRO A 27 11.76 -13.82 -13.57
CA PRO A 27 12.41 -15.11 -13.39
C PRO A 27 13.74 -15.30 -14.13
N GLU A 28 13.98 -14.55 -15.22
CA GLU A 28 15.24 -14.59 -15.98
C GLU A 28 16.38 -13.84 -15.30
N THR A 29 16.06 -12.82 -14.48
CA THR A 29 17.05 -11.91 -13.89
C THR A 29 17.07 -11.94 -12.36
N ALA A 30 16.08 -12.56 -11.73
CA ALA A 30 15.94 -12.64 -10.28
C ALA A 30 15.47 -14.02 -9.80
N TYR A 31 15.90 -14.40 -8.60
CA TYR A 31 15.42 -15.60 -7.92
C TYR A 31 13.97 -15.39 -7.47
N TYR A 32 13.13 -16.41 -7.61
CA TYR A 32 11.70 -16.29 -7.36
C TYR A 32 11.15 -17.50 -6.58
N VAL A 33 10.05 -17.28 -5.87
CA VAL A 33 9.25 -18.33 -5.25
C VAL A 33 7.93 -18.42 -6.01
N PRO A 34 7.58 -19.58 -6.59
CA PRO A 34 6.21 -19.85 -7.00
C PRO A 34 5.37 -19.97 -5.74
N LEU A 35 4.40 -19.07 -5.55
CA LEU A 35 3.50 -19.15 -4.41
C LEU A 35 2.47 -20.25 -4.65
N GLU A 36 2.66 -21.37 -3.97
CA GLU A 36 1.68 -22.46 -3.93
C GLU A 36 0.55 -22.12 -2.95
N ASN A 37 -0.67 -22.56 -3.25
CA ASN A 37 -1.85 -22.44 -2.37
C ASN A 37 -2.39 -21.01 -2.14
N VAL A 38 -2.19 -20.08 -3.09
CA VAL A 38 -2.94 -18.82 -3.10
C VAL A 38 -4.39 -19.13 -3.47
N THR A 39 -5.24 -19.24 -2.45
CA THR A 39 -6.62 -19.70 -2.58
C THR A 39 -7.60 -18.72 -1.93
N ASN A 40 -8.87 -18.79 -2.35
CA ASN A 40 -9.95 -18.11 -1.64
C ASN A 40 -10.39 -18.88 -0.38
N THR A 41 -11.42 -18.39 0.31
CA THR A 41 -11.99 -19.05 1.50
C THR A 41 -12.55 -20.44 1.25
N ASP A 42 -12.82 -20.78 -0.02
CA ASP A 42 -13.33 -22.08 -0.45
C ASP A 42 -12.20 -23.03 -0.92
N ASN A 43 -10.93 -22.67 -0.70
CA ASN A 43 -9.72 -23.38 -1.16
C ASN A 43 -9.62 -23.51 -2.70
N GLU A 44 -10.26 -22.62 -3.46
CA GLU A 44 -10.09 -22.56 -4.92
C GLU A 44 -8.86 -21.71 -5.25
N ASP A 45 -7.98 -22.22 -6.11
CA ASP A 45 -6.86 -21.44 -6.65
C ASP A 45 -7.32 -20.37 -7.65
N MET A 46 -6.44 -19.43 -8.00
CA MET A 46 -6.78 -18.35 -8.93
C MET A 46 -7.23 -18.85 -10.30
N LYS A 47 -6.65 -19.94 -10.81
CA LYS A 47 -7.02 -20.47 -12.11
C LYS A 47 -8.44 -21.00 -12.09
N THR A 48 -8.81 -21.73 -11.04
CA THR A 48 -10.14 -22.26 -10.77
C THR A 48 -11.15 -21.12 -10.62
N MET A 49 -10.81 -20.07 -9.86
CA MET A 49 -11.64 -18.88 -9.74
C MET A 49 -11.88 -18.21 -11.10
N VAL A 50 -10.82 -18.03 -11.90
CA VAL A 50 -10.93 -17.48 -13.26
C VAL A 50 -11.78 -18.39 -14.13
N ASP A 51 -11.60 -19.71 -14.08
CA ASP A 51 -12.34 -20.71 -14.86
C ASP A 51 -13.83 -20.75 -14.50
N HIS A 52 -14.17 -20.53 -13.23
CA HIS A 52 -15.54 -20.34 -12.76
C HIS A 52 -16.09 -18.93 -13.05
N GLY A 53 -15.26 -18.02 -13.57
CA GLY A 53 -15.62 -16.64 -13.87
C GLY A 53 -16.02 -15.86 -12.62
N ARG A 54 -15.36 -16.16 -11.50
CA ARG A 54 -15.45 -15.43 -10.24
C ARG A 54 -14.73 -14.10 -10.35
N TYR A 55 -15.18 -13.13 -9.58
CA TYR A 55 -14.40 -11.91 -9.38
C TYR A 55 -13.67 -12.06 -8.06
N PHE A 56 -12.46 -11.53 -7.96
CA PHE A 56 -11.70 -11.64 -6.72
C PHE A 56 -10.87 -10.38 -6.47
N SER A 57 -10.51 -10.21 -5.20
CA SER A 57 -9.66 -9.13 -4.74
C SER A 57 -8.49 -9.71 -3.96
N ILE A 58 -7.28 -9.30 -4.35
CA ILE A 58 -6.06 -9.65 -3.65
C ILE A 58 -5.61 -8.42 -2.86
N PHE A 59 -5.60 -8.58 -1.54
CA PHE A 59 -5.03 -7.57 -0.64
C PHE A 59 -3.79 -8.13 0.00
N ALA A 60 -2.70 -7.40 -0.09
CA ALA A 60 -1.58 -7.64 0.78
C ALA A 60 -0.76 -6.35 1.00
N PRO A 61 0.12 -6.31 2.01
CA PRO A 61 1.00 -5.18 2.25
C PRO A 61 1.98 -4.93 1.10
N ARG A 62 2.48 -3.71 0.91
CA ARG A 62 3.54 -3.42 -0.09
C ARG A 62 4.69 -4.42 0.05
N GLN A 63 5.26 -4.86 -1.08
CA GLN A 63 6.42 -5.78 -1.13
C GLN A 63 6.15 -7.21 -0.56
N SER A 64 4.90 -7.65 -0.53
CA SER A 64 4.52 -9.04 -0.19
C SER A 64 4.66 -10.03 -1.36
N GLY A 65 5.25 -9.63 -2.49
CA GLY A 65 5.33 -10.47 -3.70
C GLY A 65 4.08 -10.51 -4.59
N LYS A 66 3.07 -9.64 -4.36
CA LYS A 66 1.83 -9.53 -5.18
C LYS A 66 2.12 -9.40 -6.67
N THR A 67 2.86 -8.37 -7.05
CA THR A 67 3.15 -8.06 -8.45
C THR A 67 3.86 -9.22 -9.15
N THR A 68 4.77 -9.90 -8.46
CA THR A 68 5.47 -11.08 -8.97
C THR A 68 4.52 -12.26 -9.22
N PHE A 69 3.71 -12.59 -8.23
CA PHE A 69 2.73 -13.67 -8.34
C PHE A 69 1.72 -13.38 -9.44
N PHE A 70 1.22 -12.15 -9.49
CA PHE A 70 0.25 -11.71 -10.48
C PHE A 70 0.80 -11.73 -11.90
N MET A 71 2.05 -11.30 -12.11
CA MET A 71 2.71 -11.38 -13.42
C MET A 71 2.93 -12.83 -13.86
N THR A 72 3.35 -13.71 -12.95
CA THR A 72 3.53 -15.14 -13.26
C THR A 72 2.22 -15.76 -13.72
N PHE A 73 1.14 -15.51 -12.97
CA PHE A 73 -0.20 -15.96 -13.33
C PHE A 73 -0.73 -15.32 -14.62
N SER A 74 -0.42 -14.03 -14.86
CA SER A 74 -0.75 -13.33 -16.11
C SER A 74 -0.10 -14.00 -17.31
N MET A 75 1.19 -14.34 -17.22
CA MET A 75 1.91 -15.05 -18.29
C MET A 75 1.34 -16.45 -18.56
N GLU A 76 0.84 -17.13 -17.54
CA GLU A 76 0.17 -18.42 -17.70
C GLU A 76 -1.19 -18.27 -18.39
N LEU A 77 -2.00 -17.30 -17.99
CA LEU A 77 -3.29 -17.00 -18.62
C LEU A 77 -3.15 -16.52 -20.06
N GLU A 78 -2.13 -15.73 -20.37
CA GLU A 78 -1.87 -15.25 -21.73
C GLU A 78 -1.55 -16.37 -22.72
N LYS A 79 -1.02 -17.51 -22.25
CA LYS A 79 -0.76 -18.69 -23.08
C LYS A 79 -2.03 -19.50 -23.37
N ASP A 80 -3.09 -19.32 -22.58
CA ASP A 80 -4.35 -20.03 -22.78
C ASP A 80 -5.22 -19.29 -23.80
N SER A 81 -5.33 -19.87 -25.00
CA SER A 81 -6.07 -19.27 -26.11
C SER A 81 -7.58 -19.15 -25.88
N ASN A 82 -8.13 -19.72 -24.80
CA ASN A 82 -9.53 -19.52 -24.40
C ASN A 82 -9.78 -18.13 -23.80
N TYR A 83 -8.73 -17.49 -23.28
CA TYR A 83 -8.82 -16.21 -22.59
C TYR A 83 -8.29 -15.06 -23.46
N ILE A 84 -8.95 -13.91 -23.35
CA ILE A 84 -8.42 -12.62 -23.78
C ILE A 84 -8.04 -11.88 -22.51
N PHE A 85 -6.77 -12.01 -22.13
CA PHE A 85 -6.26 -11.43 -20.89
C PHE A 85 -5.86 -9.96 -21.08
N ILE A 86 -6.29 -9.11 -20.16
CA ILE A 86 -5.99 -7.67 -20.12
C ILE A 86 -5.43 -7.35 -18.73
N LEU A 87 -4.25 -6.73 -18.68
CA LEU A 87 -3.57 -6.31 -17.46
C LEU A 87 -3.47 -4.79 -17.44
N MET A 88 -3.97 -4.15 -16.39
CA MET A 88 -3.92 -2.70 -16.20
C MET A 88 -3.26 -2.36 -14.87
N SER A 89 -2.55 -1.24 -14.80
CA SER A 89 -2.01 -0.68 -13.56
C SER A 89 -2.42 0.80 -13.45
N PHE A 90 -2.73 1.26 -12.24
CA PHE A 90 -3.17 2.63 -11.99
C PHE A 90 -2.25 3.46 -11.08
N GLU A 91 -0.97 3.10 -10.97
CA GLU A 91 0.03 3.73 -10.07
C GLU A 91 0.02 5.27 -10.10
N ASP A 92 -0.06 5.87 -11.29
CA ASP A 92 0.02 7.32 -11.50
C ASP A 92 -1.31 8.02 -11.79
N CYS A 93 -2.45 7.31 -11.69
CA CYS A 93 -3.75 7.84 -12.09
C CYS A 93 -4.45 8.68 -11.01
N SER A 94 -3.93 8.73 -9.79
CA SER A 94 -4.66 9.29 -8.63
C SER A 94 -5.01 10.79 -8.77
N ASN A 95 -4.23 11.52 -9.57
CA ASN A 95 -4.43 12.94 -9.85
C ASN A 95 -5.16 13.21 -11.18
N TYR A 96 -5.58 12.17 -11.90
CA TYR A 96 -6.25 12.33 -13.18
C TYR A 96 -7.66 12.89 -12.99
N SER A 97 -8.07 13.78 -13.89
CA SER A 97 -9.48 14.09 -14.07
C SER A 97 -10.23 12.87 -14.61
N SER A 98 -11.56 12.82 -14.44
CA SER A 98 -12.39 11.73 -14.96
C SER A 98 -12.15 11.50 -16.46
N HIS A 99 -12.07 12.57 -17.25
CA HIS A 99 -11.78 12.47 -18.69
C HIS A 99 -10.43 11.83 -18.98
N GLN A 100 -9.37 12.27 -18.29
CA GLN A 100 -8.01 11.70 -18.46
C GLN A 100 -7.98 10.22 -18.08
N PHE A 101 -8.67 9.86 -16.99
CA PHE A 101 -8.77 8.48 -16.54
C PHE A 101 -9.44 7.57 -17.58
N TYR A 102 -10.61 7.94 -18.10
CA TYR A 102 -11.30 7.11 -19.11
C TYR A 102 -10.59 7.10 -20.47
N THR A 103 -9.86 8.18 -20.82
CA THR A 103 -9.02 8.20 -22.02
C THR A 103 -7.87 7.20 -21.88
N TYR A 104 -7.16 7.22 -20.76
CA TYR A 104 -6.10 6.25 -20.44
C TYR A 104 -6.64 4.81 -20.45
N LEU A 105 -7.78 4.59 -19.79
CA LEU A 105 -8.45 3.30 -19.75
C LEU A 105 -8.83 2.79 -21.14
N GLN A 106 -9.21 3.70 -22.05
CA GLN A 106 -9.52 3.36 -23.43
C GLN A 106 -8.30 2.84 -24.18
N GLU A 107 -7.21 3.59 -24.13
CA GLU A 107 -5.97 3.27 -24.83
C GLU A 107 -5.48 1.89 -24.40
N GLU A 108 -5.39 1.65 -23.09
CA GLU A 108 -4.96 0.38 -22.52
C GLU A 108 -5.87 -0.80 -22.93
N ILE A 109 -7.18 -0.69 -22.75
CA ILE A 109 -8.10 -1.79 -23.06
C ILE A 109 -8.12 -2.07 -24.56
N TYR A 110 -8.16 -1.03 -25.40
CA TYR A 110 -8.34 -1.20 -26.83
C TYR A 110 -7.09 -1.79 -27.48
N GLU A 111 -5.92 -1.27 -27.10
CA GLU A 111 -4.64 -1.78 -27.60
C GLU A 111 -4.46 -3.25 -27.21
N GLN A 112 -4.63 -3.58 -25.93
CA GLN A 112 -4.47 -4.95 -25.45
C GLN A 112 -5.52 -5.89 -26.07
N LEU A 113 -6.79 -5.48 -26.15
CA LEU A 113 -7.83 -6.33 -26.73
C LEU A 113 -7.53 -6.65 -28.21
N LEU A 114 -7.16 -5.66 -29.02
CA LEU A 114 -6.85 -5.86 -30.43
C LEU A 114 -5.59 -6.71 -30.64
N HIS A 115 -4.53 -6.43 -29.88
CA HIS A 115 -3.28 -7.17 -29.95
C HIS A 115 -3.48 -8.64 -29.57
N ARG A 116 -4.24 -8.91 -28.49
CA ARG A 116 -4.50 -10.28 -28.04
C ARG A 116 -5.42 -11.04 -28.98
N LEU A 117 -6.44 -10.39 -29.55
CA LEU A 117 -7.31 -10.98 -30.57
C LEU A 117 -6.52 -11.38 -31.83
N GLU A 118 -5.50 -10.61 -32.19
CA GLU A 118 -4.57 -10.95 -33.27
C GLU A 118 -3.70 -12.16 -32.93
N ASN A 119 -3.09 -12.19 -31.74
CA ASN A 119 -2.23 -13.29 -31.31
C ASN A 119 -2.96 -14.63 -31.19
N ILE A 120 -4.24 -14.63 -30.82
CA ILE A 120 -5.06 -15.85 -30.71
C ILE A 120 -5.81 -16.21 -32.01
N GLU A 121 -5.54 -15.50 -33.10
CA GLU A 121 -6.17 -15.68 -34.42
C GLU A 121 -7.72 -15.70 -34.35
N CYS A 122 -8.30 -14.78 -33.58
CA CYS A 122 -9.75 -14.73 -33.39
C CYS A 122 -10.49 -14.29 -34.65
N TYR A 123 -11.44 -15.08 -35.13
CA TYR A 123 -12.28 -14.77 -36.30
C TYR A 123 -13.04 -13.43 -36.16
N GLN A 124 -13.45 -13.07 -34.93
CA GLN A 124 -14.25 -11.88 -34.64
C GLN A 124 -13.42 -10.58 -34.60
N LYS A 125 -12.11 -10.62 -34.87
CA LYS A 125 -11.19 -9.48 -34.73
C LYS A 125 -11.65 -8.22 -35.49
N GLU A 126 -12.04 -8.36 -36.76
CA GLU A 126 -12.41 -7.22 -37.59
C GLU A 126 -13.73 -6.56 -37.14
N GLU A 127 -14.68 -7.36 -36.65
CA GLU A 127 -15.93 -6.85 -36.06
C GLU A 127 -15.64 -6.08 -34.76
N VAL A 128 -14.77 -6.63 -33.89
CA VAL A 128 -14.34 -5.94 -32.67
C VAL A 128 -13.63 -4.63 -33.01
N LYS A 129 -12.69 -4.63 -33.96
CA LYS A 129 -11.97 -3.42 -34.39
C LYS A 129 -12.92 -2.34 -34.91
N THR A 130 -13.92 -2.72 -35.70
CA THR A 130 -14.93 -1.80 -36.20
C THR A 130 -15.76 -1.20 -35.06
N PHE A 131 -16.16 -2.04 -34.09
CA PHE A 131 -16.90 -1.58 -32.91
C PHE A 131 -16.07 -0.62 -32.04
N LEU A 132 -14.81 -0.93 -31.77
CA LEU A 132 -13.92 -0.09 -30.97
C LEU A 132 -13.68 1.28 -31.62
N ASN A 133 -13.52 1.34 -32.95
CA ASN A 133 -13.36 2.62 -33.66
C ASN A 133 -14.59 3.54 -33.55
N GLY A 134 -15.77 2.98 -33.30
CA GLY A 134 -17.02 3.72 -33.11
C GLY A 134 -17.38 3.98 -31.64
N HIS A 135 -16.61 3.46 -30.68
CA HIS A 135 -16.89 3.55 -29.25
C HIS A 135 -15.86 4.40 -28.53
N THR A 136 -16.31 5.40 -27.76
CA THR A 136 -15.45 6.23 -26.92
C THR A 136 -15.77 6.04 -25.45
N LEU A 137 -14.74 5.82 -24.64
CA LEU A 137 -14.78 5.76 -23.19
C LEU A 137 -14.65 7.18 -22.62
N ILE A 138 -15.77 7.70 -22.14
CA ILE A 138 -15.87 9.04 -21.53
C ILE A 138 -16.23 8.99 -20.05
N ASP A 139 -16.83 7.88 -19.60
CA ASP A 139 -17.39 7.70 -18.27
C ASP A 139 -17.66 6.22 -17.93
N SER A 140 -18.18 5.97 -16.74
CA SER A 140 -18.54 4.61 -16.30
C SER A 140 -19.69 3.99 -17.11
N ALA A 141 -20.55 4.79 -17.77
CA ALA A 141 -21.67 4.30 -18.57
C ALA A 141 -21.22 3.81 -19.95
N SER A 142 -20.28 4.53 -20.58
CA SER A 142 -19.58 4.10 -21.78
C SER A 142 -18.73 2.86 -21.49
N PHE A 143 -18.10 2.76 -20.31
CA PHE A 143 -17.43 1.51 -19.90
C PHE A 143 -18.39 0.31 -19.81
N PHE A 144 -19.59 0.50 -19.25
CA PHE A 144 -20.62 -0.54 -19.28
C PHE A 144 -21.04 -0.91 -20.72
N SER A 145 -21.15 0.10 -21.59
CA SER A 145 -21.58 -0.05 -22.98
C SER A 145 -20.55 -0.78 -23.83
N LEU A 146 -19.25 -0.58 -23.58
CA LEU A 146 -18.14 -1.32 -24.17
C LEU A 146 -18.36 -2.82 -24.00
N PHE A 147 -18.43 -3.31 -22.75
CA PHE A 147 -18.61 -4.75 -22.50
C PHE A 147 -19.97 -5.26 -22.96
N LYS A 148 -21.03 -4.46 -22.88
CA LYS A 148 -22.33 -4.81 -23.46
C LYS A 148 -22.23 -5.05 -24.97
N GLY A 149 -21.49 -4.21 -25.70
CA GLY A 149 -21.27 -4.40 -27.14
C GLY A 149 -20.38 -5.60 -27.43
N LEU A 150 -19.28 -5.76 -26.67
CA LEU A 150 -18.37 -6.91 -26.82
C LEU A 150 -19.06 -8.25 -26.55
N ASN A 151 -20.03 -8.34 -25.63
CA ASN A 151 -20.84 -9.56 -25.44
C ASN A 151 -21.58 -10.01 -26.71
N ASN A 152 -21.98 -9.08 -27.57
CA ASN A 152 -22.70 -9.42 -28.80
C ASN A 152 -21.76 -9.92 -29.91
N ILE A 153 -20.46 -9.62 -29.80
CA ILE A 153 -19.46 -9.91 -30.83
C ILE A 153 -18.61 -11.12 -30.43
N ILE A 154 -18.09 -11.11 -29.19
CA ILE A 154 -17.19 -12.12 -28.65
C ILE A 154 -18.03 -13.18 -27.92
N THR A 155 -18.29 -14.29 -28.60
CA THR A 155 -19.13 -15.39 -28.08
C THR A 155 -18.35 -16.64 -27.67
N GLN A 156 -17.11 -16.80 -28.15
CA GLN A 156 -16.31 -18.01 -27.93
C GLN A 156 -15.10 -17.81 -27.01
N LYS A 157 -14.74 -16.56 -26.71
CA LYS A 157 -13.58 -16.21 -25.91
C LYS A 157 -14.00 -15.50 -24.63
N LYS A 158 -13.19 -15.63 -23.59
CA LYS A 158 -13.46 -15.09 -22.26
C LYS A 158 -12.50 -13.94 -21.96
N ILE A 159 -12.99 -12.71 -21.87
CA ILE A 159 -12.18 -11.56 -21.46
C ILE A 159 -11.95 -11.63 -19.95
N VAL A 160 -10.69 -11.58 -19.53
CA VAL A 160 -10.28 -11.56 -18.13
C VAL A 160 -9.50 -10.27 -17.90
N ILE A 161 -9.93 -9.47 -16.92
CA ILE A 161 -9.33 -8.17 -16.65
C ILE A 161 -8.71 -8.15 -15.25
N PHE A 162 -7.44 -7.83 -15.22
CA PHE A 162 -6.61 -7.79 -14.04
C PHE A 162 -6.17 -6.34 -13.82
N ILE A 163 -6.50 -5.79 -12.65
CA ILE A 163 -6.21 -4.41 -12.28
C ILE A 163 -5.24 -4.43 -11.11
N ASP A 164 -3.98 -4.10 -11.39
CA ASP A 164 -2.99 -3.82 -10.35
C ASP A 164 -3.09 -2.38 -9.87
N GLU A 165 -2.65 -2.16 -8.64
CA GLU A 165 -2.68 -0.87 -7.94
C GLU A 165 -4.04 -0.15 -8.06
N PHE A 166 -5.15 -0.87 -7.86
CA PHE A 166 -6.48 -0.29 -8.00
C PHE A 166 -6.73 0.93 -7.07
N ASP A 167 -5.92 1.06 -6.01
CA ASP A 167 -5.88 2.21 -5.11
C ASP A 167 -5.50 3.53 -5.80
N GLY A 168 -4.87 3.48 -6.97
CA GLY A 168 -4.47 4.63 -7.76
C GLY A 168 -5.59 5.22 -8.63
N ILE A 169 -6.78 4.63 -8.64
CA ILE A 169 -7.94 5.19 -9.33
C ILE A 169 -8.36 6.51 -8.66
N PRO A 170 -8.72 7.56 -9.44
CA PRO A 170 -9.23 8.81 -8.88
C PRO A 170 -10.38 8.59 -7.87
N VAL A 171 -10.32 9.31 -6.75
CA VAL A 171 -11.27 9.15 -5.62
C VAL A 171 -12.72 9.36 -6.04
N ASN A 172 -12.96 10.22 -7.04
CA ASN A 172 -14.28 10.50 -7.59
C ASN A 172 -14.78 9.43 -8.58
N GLU A 173 -13.92 8.53 -9.08
CA GLU A 173 -14.28 7.51 -10.07
C GLU A 173 -14.25 6.08 -9.52
N ILE A 174 -13.52 5.82 -8.44
CA ILE A 174 -13.38 4.47 -7.87
C ILE A 174 -14.75 3.83 -7.55
N GLU A 175 -15.67 4.59 -6.96
CA GLU A 175 -17.03 4.12 -6.66
C GLU A 175 -17.83 3.82 -7.93
N ASN A 176 -17.77 4.71 -8.91
CA ASN A 176 -18.47 4.57 -10.19
C ASN A 176 -17.98 3.33 -10.94
N MET A 177 -16.67 3.13 -11.01
CA MET A 177 -16.06 2.01 -11.71
C MET A 177 -16.41 0.67 -11.04
N LEU A 178 -16.24 0.57 -9.72
CA LEU A 178 -16.59 -0.65 -8.97
C LEU A 178 -18.09 -0.97 -9.07
N THR A 179 -18.94 0.04 -9.03
CA THR A 179 -20.39 -0.11 -9.23
C THR A 179 -20.72 -0.61 -10.63
N THR A 180 -20.04 -0.11 -11.66
CA THR A 180 -20.25 -0.57 -13.04
C THR A 180 -19.78 -2.01 -13.23
N ILE A 181 -18.61 -2.38 -12.70
CA ILE A 181 -18.13 -3.76 -12.75
C ILE A 181 -19.11 -4.70 -12.04
N ARG A 182 -19.67 -4.28 -10.89
CA ARG A 182 -20.73 -5.02 -10.19
C ARG A 182 -21.99 -5.18 -11.04
N LYS A 183 -22.43 -4.11 -11.71
CA LYS A 183 -23.60 -4.15 -12.62
C LYS A 183 -23.38 -5.14 -13.77
N LEU A 184 -22.19 -5.16 -14.37
CA LEU A 184 -21.83 -6.13 -15.42
C LEU A 184 -21.90 -7.56 -14.87
N TYR A 185 -21.27 -7.82 -13.72
CA TYR A 185 -21.30 -9.13 -13.07
C TYR A 185 -22.73 -9.61 -12.82
N GLN A 186 -23.56 -8.78 -12.17
CA GLN A 186 -24.93 -9.17 -11.81
C GLN A 186 -25.79 -9.44 -13.05
N LYS A 187 -25.64 -8.61 -14.09
CA LYS A 187 -26.39 -8.76 -15.33
C LYS A 187 -26.06 -10.07 -16.04
N TYR A 188 -24.79 -10.46 -16.07
CA TYR A 188 -24.32 -11.62 -16.84
C TYR A 188 -24.01 -12.86 -15.99
N LYS A 189 -24.31 -12.86 -14.69
CA LYS A 189 -24.01 -14.01 -13.79
C LYS A 189 -24.62 -15.34 -14.23
N LYS A 190 -25.78 -15.32 -14.90
CA LYS A 190 -26.49 -16.51 -15.40
C LYS A 190 -26.31 -16.76 -16.90
N HIS A 191 -25.53 -15.90 -17.55
CA HIS A 191 -25.32 -15.91 -18.99
C HIS A 191 -24.06 -16.71 -19.33
N THR A 192 -24.15 -17.56 -20.36
CA THR A 192 -23.00 -18.27 -20.92
C THR A 192 -22.25 -17.42 -21.95
N ASP A 193 -22.93 -16.41 -22.51
CA ASP A 193 -22.46 -15.44 -23.51
C ASP A 193 -21.83 -14.19 -22.86
N LYS A 194 -21.05 -14.37 -21.78
CA LYS A 194 -20.36 -13.26 -21.11
C LYS A 194 -18.93 -13.09 -21.66
N ALA A 195 -18.70 -11.96 -22.34
CA ALA A 195 -17.40 -11.48 -22.76
C ALA A 195 -16.55 -11.10 -21.55
N LEU A 196 -17.01 -10.22 -20.64
CA LEU A 196 -16.30 -9.97 -19.38
C LEU A 196 -16.54 -11.14 -18.43
N TYR A 197 -15.59 -12.07 -18.41
CA TYR A 197 -15.73 -13.36 -17.76
C TYR A 197 -15.32 -13.32 -16.28
N SER A 198 -14.19 -12.69 -15.99
CA SER A 198 -13.55 -12.62 -14.67
C SER A 198 -12.84 -11.28 -14.48
N VAL A 199 -12.82 -10.76 -13.24
CA VAL A 199 -12.10 -9.53 -12.86
C VAL A 199 -11.29 -9.78 -11.59
N GLY A 200 -9.99 -9.50 -11.64
CA GLY A 200 -9.08 -9.53 -10.49
C GLY A 200 -8.64 -8.13 -10.11
N LEU A 201 -8.90 -7.70 -8.87
CA LEU A 201 -8.42 -6.43 -8.35
C LEU A 201 -7.26 -6.66 -7.38
N VAL A 202 -6.14 -5.97 -7.55
CA VAL A 202 -4.96 -6.07 -6.71
C VAL A 202 -4.62 -4.71 -6.13
N GLY A 203 -4.49 -4.65 -4.81
CA GLY A 203 -4.09 -3.42 -4.14
C GLY A 203 -3.76 -3.61 -2.67
N ILE A 204 -3.67 -2.50 -1.97
CA ILE A 204 -3.23 -2.36 -0.58
C ILE A 204 -4.43 -2.08 0.33
N ARG A 205 -5.46 -1.37 -0.14
CA ARG A 205 -6.66 -1.09 0.67
C ARG A 205 -7.70 -2.17 0.55
N ASN A 206 -8.33 -2.53 1.67
CA ASN A 206 -9.50 -3.39 1.61
C ASN A 206 -10.67 -2.63 0.97
N ILE A 207 -11.17 -3.12 -0.17
CA ILE A 207 -12.30 -2.54 -0.91
C ILE A 207 -13.56 -2.41 -0.04
N THR A 208 -13.68 -3.23 1.02
CA THR A 208 -14.78 -3.12 1.99
C THR A 208 -14.79 -1.80 2.77
N GLN A 209 -13.63 -1.17 2.96
CA GLN A 209 -13.47 0.08 3.71
C GLN A 209 -13.45 1.33 2.83
N LEU A 210 -13.43 1.18 1.50
CA LEU A 210 -13.27 2.28 0.55
C LEU A 210 -14.55 3.09 0.27
N VAL A 211 -15.63 2.92 1.05
CA VAL A 211 -16.93 3.52 0.74
C VAL A 211 -17.49 4.34 1.91
N VAL A 212 -17.66 5.63 1.65
CA VAL A 212 -18.50 6.53 2.42
C VAL A 212 -19.96 6.13 2.16
N GLY A 213 -20.62 5.46 3.12
CA GLY A 213 -22.02 5.02 2.96
C GLY A 213 -22.33 3.59 3.42
N GLY A 214 -21.33 2.84 3.90
CA GLY A 214 -21.55 1.66 4.76
C GLY A 214 -21.60 0.28 4.08
N VAL A 215 -21.54 0.16 2.75
CA VAL A 215 -21.36 -1.13 2.06
C VAL A 215 -20.57 -0.97 0.77
N SER A 216 -19.52 -1.77 0.57
CA SER A 216 -18.75 -1.73 -0.67
C SER A 216 -19.49 -2.32 -1.88
N PRO A 217 -19.54 -1.63 -3.03
CA PRO A 217 -20.09 -2.14 -4.28
C PRO A 217 -19.46 -3.46 -4.73
N PHE A 218 -18.23 -3.74 -4.33
CA PHE A 218 -17.46 -4.92 -4.76
C PHE A 218 -17.55 -6.12 -3.81
N ASN A 219 -18.59 -6.19 -2.96
CA ASN A 219 -18.90 -7.37 -2.12
C ASN A 219 -19.38 -8.61 -2.93
N ILE A 220 -19.03 -8.69 -4.20
CA ILE A 220 -19.28 -9.83 -5.09
C ILE A 220 -18.02 -10.66 -5.34
N ALA A 221 -16.89 -10.19 -4.82
CA ALA A 221 -15.58 -10.73 -5.11
C ALA A 221 -15.05 -11.57 -3.96
N ASP A 222 -14.45 -12.70 -4.30
CA ASP A 222 -13.79 -13.57 -3.35
C ASP A 222 -12.50 -12.89 -2.86
N HIS A 223 -12.22 -12.97 -1.56
CA HIS A 223 -11.01 -12.42 -0.97
C HIS A 223 -9.88 -13.44 -1.05
N VAL A 224 -8.75 -13.03 -1.59
CA VAL A 224 -7.57 -13.87 -1.78
C VAL A 224 -6.41 -13.25 -0.99
N GLU A 225 -5.90 -13.98 -0.01
CA GLU A 225 -4.73 -13.57 0.77
C GLU A 225 -3.47 -14.19 0.18
N ILE A 226 -2.41 -13.38 0.06
CA ILE A 226 -1.10 -13.89 -0.34
C ILE A 226 -0.37 -14.38 0.92
N PRO A 227 -0.11 -15.69 1.05
CA PRO A 227 0.59 -16.21 2.21
C PRO A 227 2.07 -15.78 2.19
N PRO A 228 2.71 -15.65 3.37
CA PRO A 228 4.16 -15.51 3.45
C PRO A 228 4.86 -16.77 2.95
N PHE A 229 6.14 -16.66 2.62
CA PHE A 229 6.95 -17.81 2.20
C PHE A 229 7.03 -18.86 3.31
N THR A 230 6.76 -20.11 2.95
CA THR A 230 7.02 -21.25 3.84
C THR A 230 8.53 -21.49 3.97
N LEU A 231 8.93 -22.29 4.97
CA LEU A 231 10.32 -22.73 5.09
C LEU A 231 10.83 -23.41 3.80
N GLN A 232 9.98 -24.23 3.16
CA GLN A 232 10.32 -24.88 1.89
C GLN A 232 10.54 -23.86 0.78
N ASN A 233 9.69 -22.83 0.67
CA ASN A 233 9.86 -21.78 -0.31
C ASN A 233 11.19 -21.03 -0.15
N ILE A 234 11.59 -20.73 1.09
CA ILE A 234 12.89 -20.08 1.35
C ILE A 234 14.04 -21.01 0.97
N ARG A 235 13.93 -22.31 1.29
CA ARG A 235 14.92 -23.33 0.90
C ARG A 235 15.08 -23.36 -0.62
N ASP A 236 13.99 -23.45 -1.36
CA ASP A 236 14.00 -23.51 -2.82
C ASP A 236 14.57 -22.22 -3.43
N LEU A 237 14.22 -21.05 -2.87
CA LEU A 237 14.74 -19.75 -3.30
C LEU A 237 16.26 -19.67 -3.17
N TYR A 238 16.82 -20.08 -2.03
CA TYR A 238 18.27 -20.07 -1.80
C TYR A 238 19.00 -21.22 -2.50
N GLN A 239 18.30 -22.33 -2.77
CA GLN A 239 18.84 -23.40 -3.60
C GLN A 239 19.06 -22.93 -5.05
N GLN A 240 18.20 -22.07 -5.61
CA GLN A 240 18.45 -21.49 -6.93
C GLN A 240 19.77 -20.70 -6.99
N TYR A 241 20.10 -19.95 -5.94
CA TYR A 241 21.40 -19.28 -5.83
C TYR A 241 22.53 -20.30 -5.73
N THR A 242 22.38 -21.30 -4.85
CA THR A 242 23.38 -22.37 -4.65
C THR A 242 23.70 -23.11 -5.95
N GLN A 243 22.69 -23.41 -6.76
CA GLN A 243 22.85 -24.08 -8.05
C GLN A 243 23.61 -23.21 -9.07
N GLU A 244 23.51 -21.89 -8.98
CA GLU A 244 24.22 -20.98 -9.87
C GLU A 244 25.64 -20.70 -9.43
N THR A 245 25.89 -20.55 -8.13
CA THR A 245 27.17 -20.06 -7.60
C THR A 245 28.06 -21.13 -6.99
N ASN A 246 27.49 -22.32 -6.73
CA ASN A 246 28.07 -23.38 -5.90
C ASN A 246 28.31 -22.96 -4.44
N GLN A 247 27.66 -21.90 -3.96
CA GLN A 247 27.71 -21.48 -2.57
C GLN A 247 26.45 -21.93 -1.84
N PRO A 248 26.53 -22.95 -0.98
CA PRO A 248 25.36 -23.49 -0.30
C PRO A 248 24.93 -22.66 0.92
N PHE A 249 23.65 -22.77 1.28
CA PHE A 249 23.13 -22.35 2.57
C PHE A 249 22.95 -23.59 3.46
N THR A 250 23.39 -23.51 4.72
CA THR A 250 23.13 -24.57 5.70
C THR A 250 21.65 -24.61 6.08
N GLU A 251 21.12 -25.78 6.43
CA GLU A 251 19.71 -25.92 6.84
C GLU A 251 19.40 -25.09 8.09
N GLU A 252 20.35 -24.99 9.01
CA GLU A 252 20.23 -24.18 10.21
C GLU A 252 20.17 -22.68 9.88
N ALA A 253 20.92 -22.21 8.89
CA ALA A 253 20.84 -20.83 8.41
C ALA A 253 19.48 -20.54 7.77
N VAL A 254 18.95 -21.43 6.95
CA VAL A 254 17.61 -21.30 6.32
C VAL A 254 16.52 -21.27 7.38
N GLN A 255 16.58 -22.18 8.36
CA GLN A 255 15.66 -22.23 9.49
C GLN A 255 15.67 -20.92 10.28
N GLN A 256 16.86 -20.39 10.59
CA GLN A 256 16.98 -19.13 11.31
C GLN A 256 16.42 -17.96 10.52
N ILE A 257 16.67 -17.90 9.20
CA ILE A 257 16.09 -16.86 8.33
C ILE A 257 14.56 -16.95 8.38
N TYR A 258 13.98 -18.15 8.29
CA TYR A 258 12.54 -18.33 8.40
C TYR A 258 12.01 -17.86 9.77
N GLU A 259 12.65 -18.24 10.87
CA GLU A 259 12.23 -17.85 12.23
C GLU A 259 12.24 -16.33 12.41
N GLN A 260 13.29 -15.66 11.93
CA GLN A 260 13.47 -14.21 12.11
C GLN A 260 12.56 -13.39 11.19
N THR A 261 12.26 -13.89 9.99
CA THR A 261 11.46 -13.17 8.98
C THR A 261 9.99 -13.58 8.95
N GLN A 262 9.64 -14.74 9.51
CA GLN A 262 8.34 -15.40 9.37
C GLN A 262 7.87 -15.50 7.91
N GLY A 263 8.81 -15.66 6.96
CA GLY A 263 8.49 -15.79 5.54
C GLY A 263 8.17 -14.49 4.81
N GLN A 264 8.41 -13.32 5.42
CA GLN A 264 8.13 -12.05 4.77
C GLN A 264 9.04 -11.86 3.54
N PRO A 265 8.48 -11.75 2.30
CA PRO A 265 9.27 -11.86 1.07
C PRO A 265 10.40 -10.85 0.92
N TRP A 266 10.18 -9.60 1.32
CA TRP A 266 11.19 -8.55 1.22
C TRP A 266 12.39 -8.81 2.14
N LEU A 267 12.14 -9.20 3.40
CA LEU A 267 13.16 -9.51 4.39
C LEU A 267 13.99 -10.72 3.96
N VAL A 268 13.35 -11.78 3.45
CA VAL A 268 14.04 -12.98 2.94
C VAL A 268 14.97 -12.62 1.78
N ASN A 269 14.49 -11.87 0.78
CA ASN A 269 15.33 -11.45 -0.34
C ASN A 269 16.44 -10.46 0.07
N ARG A 270 16.13 -9.56 1.00
CA ARG A 270 17.11 -8.59 1.51
C ARG A 270 18.22 -9.27 2.28
N LEU A 271 17.91 -10.23 3.16
CA LEU A 271 18.91 -11.05 3.84
C LEU A 271 19.74 -11.86 2.85
N GLY A 272 19.11 -12.47 1.84
CA GLY A 272 19.85 -13.15 0.76
C GLY A 272 20.85 -12.24 0.07
N THR A 273 20.47 -10.99 -0.22
CA THR A 273 21.39 -9.97 -0.77
C THR A 273 22.55 -9.66 0.17
N ILE A 274 22.28 -9.39 1.45
CA ILE A 274 23.30 -9.01 2.44
C ILE A 274 24.29 -10.16 2.63
N LEU A 275 23.78 -11.38 2.78
CA LEU A 275 24.60 -12.58 2.98
C LEU A 275 25.55 -12.81 1.81
N THR A 276 25.04 -12.76 0.59
CA THR A 276 25.79 -13.12 -0.62
C THR A 276 26.64 -11.99 -1.20
N LYS A 277 26.36 -10.71 -0.87
CA LYS A 277 27.11 -9.56 -1.42
C LYS A 277 27.94 -8.80 -0.40
N GLN A 278 27.65 -8.92 0.89
CA GLN A 278 28.29 -8.11 1.93
C GLN A 278 28.99 -8.96 2.98
N ILE A 279 28.36 -10.05 3.44
CA ILE A 279 28.92 -10.90 4.50
C ILE A 279 29.88 -11.93 3.92
N LYS A 280 29.46 -12.65 2.88
CA LYS A 280 30.20 -13.78 2.32
C LYS A 280 30.23 -13.74 0.78
N PRO A 281 30.80 -12.67 0.19
CA PRO A 281 30.82 -12.49 -1.25
C PRO A 281 31.81 -13.43 -1.94
N GLU A 282 31.45 -13.87 -3.15
CA GLU A 282 32.34 -14.52 -4.12
C GLU A 282 33.12 -15.73 -3.60
N THR A 283 32.48 -16.54 -2.76
CA THR A 283 33.05 -17.78 -2.22
C THR A 283 32.09 -18.96 -2.39
N ILE A 284 32.61 -20.18 -2.25
CA ILE A 284 31.85 -21.43 -2.18
C ILE A 284 31.58 -21.85 -0.73
N ASP A 285 32.13 -21.13 0.25
CA ASP A 285 31.97 -21.45 1.66
C ASP A 285 30.48 -21.36 2.05
N PRO A 286 29.95 -22.36 2.78
CA PRO A 286 28.55 -22.42 3.16
C PRO A 286 28.14 -21.19 3.97
N ILE A 287 26.95 -20.66 3.74
CA ILE A 287 26.37 -19.62 4.59
C ILE A 287 25.81 -20.28 5.86
N GLU A 288 26.33 -19.86 7.01
CA GLU A 288 26.06 -20.44 8.33
C GLU A 288 25.24 -19.48 9.22
N ILE A 289 24.76 -19.98 10.36
CA ILE A 289 24.01 -19.22 11.38
C ILE A 289 24.73 -17.91 11.77
N ASP A 290 26.05 -17.95 11.95
CA ASP A 290 26.81 -16.75 12.35
C ASP A 290 26.82 -15.68 11.27
N ASP A 291 26.78 -16.07 9.99
CA ASP A 291 26.67 -15.14 8.87
C ASP A 291 25.26 -14.51 8.83
N VAL A 292 24.22 -15.30 9.13
CA VAL A 292 22.83 -14.82 9.27
C VAL A 292 22.72 -13.81 10.42
N ASN A 293 23.34 -14.08 11.57
CA ASN A 293 23.37 -13.13 12.69
C ASN A 293 24.00 -11.79 12.30
N LYS A 294 25.14 -11.82 11.60
CA LYS A 294 25.81 -10.60 11.09
C LYS A 294 24.92 -9.87 10.08
N ALA A 295 24.27 -10.61 9.16
CA ALA A 295 23.37 -10.03 8.17
C ALA A 295 22.15 -9.35 8.82
N ILE A 296 21.58 -9.93 9.87
CA ILE A 296 20.49 -9.32 10.63
C ILE A 296 20.95 -8.04 11.32
N GLN A 297 22.13 -8.03 11.96
CA GLN A 297 22.67 -6.81 12.56
C GLN A 297 22.88 -5.70 11.53
N HIS A 298 23.43 -6.06 10.36
CA HIS A 298 23.59 -5.12 9.26
C HIS A 298 22.23 -4.59 8.76
N LEU A 299 21.23 -5.46 8.64
CA LEU A 299 19.87 -5.08 8.24
C LEU A 299 19.21 -4.12 9.24
N LEU A 300 19.35 -4.36 10.55
CA LEU A 300 18.78 -3.50 11.59
C LEU A 300 19.39 -2.09 11.60
N GLN A 301 20.63 -1.93 11.14
CA GLN A 301 21.31 -0.64 11.02
C GLN A 301 21.09 0.04 9.66
N GLU A 302 20.49 -0.68 8.70
CA GLU A 302 20.30 -0.20 7.34
C GLU A 302 19.14 0.82 7.26
N LYS A 303 19.43 2.02 6.76
CA LYS A 303 18.38 2.96 6.32
C LYS A 303 17.82 2.52 4.98
N ASN A 304 16.54 2.21 4.93
CA ASN A 304 15.86 1.83 3.71
C ASN A 304 14.39 2.26 3.73
N ALA A 305 13.85 2.51 2.53
CA ALA A 305 12.48 3.00 2.36
C ALA A 305 11.42 2.03 2.92
N HIS A 306 11.70 0.73 3.02
CA HIS A 306 10.77 -0.24 3.60
C HIS A 306 10.59 0.00 5.10
N PHE A 307 11.68 0.07 5.86
CA PHE A 307 11.62 0.39 7.28
C PHE A 307 11.15 1.82 7.55
N ASP A 308 11.53 2.80 6.73
CA ASP A 308 11.06 4.18 6.91
C ASP A 308 9.52 4.28 6.77
N ASN A 309 8.96 3.66 5.71
CA ASN A 309 7.51 3.61 5.51
C ASN A 309 6.78 2.90 6.65
N LEU A 310 7.30 1.76 7.11
CA LEU A 310 6.71 1.02 8.23
C LEU A 310 6.84 1.79 9.54
N LYS A 311 7.97 2.46 9.77
CA LYS A 311 8.24 3.25 10.97
C LYS A 311 7.24 4.38 11.13
N GLU A 312 6.90 5.10 10.06
CA GLU A 312 5.85 6.12 10.10
C GLU A 312 4.51 5.56 10.60
N LYS A 313 4.14 4.35 10.16
CA LYS A 313 2.89 3.70 10.57
C LYS A 313 2.94 3.17 12.00
N VAL A 314 4.07 2.61 12.42
CA VAL A 314 4.29 2.18 13.81
C VAL A 314 4.20 3.39 14.74
N LEU A 315 4.75 4.54 14.36
CA LEU A 315 4.67 5.77 15.15
C LEU A 315 3.22 6.25 15.32
N LEU A 316 2.41 6.17 14.27
CA LEU A 316 0.99 6.55 14.31
C LEU A 316 0.19 5.68 15.30
N TYR A 317 0.50 4.37 15.35
CA TYR A 317 -0.19 3.40 16.21
C TYR A 317 0.69 2.87 17.37
N LYS A 318 1.64 3.68 17.86
CA LYS A 318 2.69 3.28 18.82
C LYS A 318 2.16 2.56 20.04
N LYS A 319 1.09 3.08 20.66
CA LYS A 319 0.52 2.50 21.88
C LYS A 319 0.07 1.06 21.66
N THR A 320 -0.65 0.81 20.57
CA THR A 320 -1.16 -0.51 20.22
C THR A 320 -0.02 -1.43 19.82
N PHE A 321 0.93 -0.96 19.01
CA PHE A 321 2.11 -1.74 18.61
C PHE A 321 2.94 -2.18 19.81
N ASN A 322 3.27 -1.26 20.73
CA ASN A 322 4.02 -1.57 21.95
C ASN A 322 3.29 -2.54 22.86
N LYS A 323 1.98 -2.36 23.02
CA LYS A 323 1.17 -3.27 23.83
C LYS A 323 1.20 -4.69 23.26
N ILE A 324 1.06 -4.84 21.95
CA ILE A 324 1.16 -6.14 21.26
C ILE A 324 2.57 -6.75 21.37
N ASN A 325 3.61 -5.91 21.36
CA ASN A 325 4.99 -6.38 21.46
C ASN A 325 5.37 -6.83 22.89
N ALA A 326 4.77 -6.22 23.91
CA ALA A 326 5.11 -6.48 25.32
C ALA A 326 4.16 -7.48 26.01
N GLU A 327 2.90 -7.55 25.59
CA GLU A 327 1.84 -8.30 26.27
C GLU A 327 1.10 -9.23 25.30
N GLN A 328 0.39 -10.22 25.86
CA GLN A 328 -0.56 -11.01 25.07
C GLN A 328 -1.85 -10.21 24.87
N VAL A 329 -2.03 -9.69 23.66
CA VAL A 329 -3.21 -8.90 23.29
C VAL A 329 -4.14 -9.74 22.42
N LYS A 330 -5.44 -9.75 22.74
CA LYS A 330 -6.46 -10.39 21.89
C LYS A 330 -6.54 -9.69 20.53
N PHE A 331 -6.58 -10.46 19.46
CA PHE A 331 -6.80 -9.94 18.11
C PHE A 331 -8.24 -9.44 17.97
N LEU A 332 -8.39 -8.15 17.69
CA LEU A 332 -9.66 -7.46 17.51
C LEU A 332 -9.72 -6.90 16.09
N PRO A 333 -10.37 -7.59 15.13
CA PRO A 333 -10.35 -7.18 13.72
C PRO A 333 -11.04 -5.83 13.45
N TYR A 334 -11.90 -5.37 14.37
CA TYR A 334 -12.60 -4.09 14.28
C TYR A 334 -11.97 -2.97 15.13
N ASP A 335 -10.85 -3.24 15.80
CA ASP A 335 -10.07 -2.17 16.43
C ASP A 335 -9.29 -1.44 15.34
N ASP A 336 -9.50 -0.12 15.23
CA ASP A 336 -8.92 0.69 14.15
C ASP A 336 -7.39 0.53 14.08
N ALA A 337 -6.71 0.60 15.22
CA ALA A 337 -5.26 0.52 15.27
C ALA A 337 -4.75 -0.89 14.89
N GLN A 338 -5.38 -1.95 15.40
CA GLN A 338 -5.03 -3.32 15.01
C GLN A 338 -5.31 -3.57 13.52
N SER A 339 -6.44 -3.10 13.00
CA SER A 339 -6.79 -3.25 11.58
C SER A 339 -5.72 -2.62 10.68
N TRP A 340 -5.30 -1.39 10.98
CA TRP A 340 -4.24 -0.72 10.21
C TRP A 340 -2.89 -1.43 10.34
N LEU A 341 -2.48 -1.81 11.55
CA LEU A 341 -1.22 -2.53 11.76
C LEU A 341 -1.21 -3.89 11.04
N TYR A 342 -2.35 -4.61 11.02
CA TYR A 342 -2.51 -5.87 10.31
C TYR A 342 -2.39 -5.66 8.79
N GLN A 343 -3.05 -4.63 8.27
CA GLN A 343 -3.04 -4.29 6.86
C GLN A 343 -1.65 -3.87 6.35
N TYR A 344 -0.84 -3.22 7.18
CA TYR A 344 0.56 -2.92 6.85
C TYR A 344 1.50 -4.12 7.03
N GLY A 345 1.00 -5.27 7.49
CA GLY A 345 1.79 -6.47 7.73
C GLY A 345 2.70 -6.37 8.95
N LEU A 346 2.43 -5.44 9.88
CA LEU A 346 3.18 -5.26 11.12
C LEU A 346 2.76 -6.22 12.24
N ILE A 347 1.50 -6.64 12.23
CA ILE A 347 0.96 -7.67 13.13
C ILE A 347 0.26 -8.76 12.35
N ARG A 348 0.12 -9.94 12.97
CA ARG A 348 -0.66 -11.06 12.47
C ARG A 348 -1.51 -11.67 13.58
N LYS A 349 -2.50 -12.47 13.19
CA LYS A 349 -3.30 -13.28 14.12
C LYS A 349 -2.60 -14.61 14.39
N GLN A 350 -2.38 -14.94 15.65
CA GLN A 350 -1.89 -16.26 16.08
C GLN A 350 -2.66 -16.70 17.33
N ASN A 351 -3.39 -17.83 17.24
CA ASN A 351 -4.19 -18.37 18.36
C ASN A 351 -5.11 -17.32 19.03
N ASP A 352 -5.84 -16.55 18.22
CA ASP A 352 -6.70 -15.42 18.65
C ASP A 352 -6.00 -14.24 19.34
N LEU A 353 -4.66 -14.23 19.34
CA LEU A 353 -3.84 -13.12 19.80
C LEU A 353 -3.29 -12.33 18.60
N ALA A 354 -3.15 -11.03 18.80
CA ALA A 354 -2.36 -10.17 17.94
C ALA A 354 -0.89 -10.34 18.34
N VAL A 355 -0.02 -10.63 17.37
CA VAL A 355 1.43 -10.72 17.58
C VAL A 355 2.15 -9.94 16.49
N ILE A 356 3.34 -9.41 16.79
CA ILE A 356 4.17 -8.78 15.76
C ILE A 356 4.51 -9.79 14.67
N SER A 357 4.42 -9.37 13.41
CA SER A 357 4.52 -10.28 12.26
C SER A 357 5.84 -11.06 12.20
N ASN A 358 6.95 -10.49 12.66
CA ASN A 358 8.24 -11.14 12.72
C ASN A 358 9.19 -10.50 13.74
N THR A 359 10.24 -11.22 14.10
CA THR A 359 11.23 -10.78 15.11
C THR A 359 12.03 -9.57 14.65
N ILE A 360 12.30 -9.44 13.34
CA ILE A 360 13.04 -8.28 12.81
C ILE A 360 12.26 -6.99 13.02
N TYR A 361 10.94 -6.97 12.77
CA TYR A 361 10.09 -5.81 13.02
C TYR A 361 10.01 -5.49 14.51
N SER A 362 9.90 -6.51 15.37
CA SER A 362 9.94 -6.32 16.83
C SER A 362 11.24 -5.61 17.26
N LYS A 363 12.41 -6.06 16.78
CA LYS A 363 13.73 -5.47 17.07
C LYS A 363 13.94 -4.09 16.44
N CYS A 364 13.50 -3.90 15.20
CA CYS A 364 13.70 -2.64 14.47
C CYS A 364 12.87 -1.51 15.09
N PHE A 365 11.68 -1.83 15.57
CA PHE A 365 10.75 -0.84 16.10
C PHE A 365 10.69 -0.79 17.64
N SER A 366 11.36 -1.70 18.35
CA SER A 366 11.56 -1.61 19.80
C SER A 366 12.34 -0.34 20.17
N ASP A 367 13.42 -0.03 19.44
CA ASP A 367 14.27 1.14 19.72
C ASP A 367 13.57 2.47 19.40
N VAL A 368 12.68 2.48 18.40
CA VAL A 368 11.82 3.64 18.09
C VAL A 368 10.86 3.92 19.25
N SER A 369 10.49 2.88 19.99
CA SER A 369 9.62 2.99 21.15
C SER A 369 10.35 3.53 22.40
N ASP A 370 11.63 3.17 22.58
CA ASP A 370 12.48 3.54 23.72
C ASP A 370 13.21 4.87 23.55
N GLN A 371 13.68 5.22 22.35
CA GLN A 371 14.30 6.54 22.08
C GLN A 371 13.33 7.70 22.36
N MET A 372 12.02 7.45 22.27
CA MET A 372 11.00 8.43 22.67
C MET A 372 10.56 8.33 24.14
N ASN A 373 10.88 7.28 24.90
CA ASN A 373 10.72 7.33 26.37
C ASN A 373 11.70 8.34 27.01
N HIS A 374 12.79 8.67 26.31
CA HIS A 374 13.65 9.82 26.62
C HIS A 374 13.23 11.14 25.94
N MET A 375 12.37 11.12 24.90
CA MET A 375 11.74 12.32 24.32
C MET A 375 10.34 12.63 24.87
N THR A 376 9.78 11.82 25.78
CA THR A 376 8.51 12.10 26.48
C THR A 376 8.62 13.23 27.52
N GLU A 377 9.68 14.04 27.46
CA GLU A 377 9.70 15.42 27.97
C GLU A 377 9.36 16.47 26.89
N GLN A 378 8.92 16.08 25.68
CA GLN A 378 8.35 17.06 24.75
C GLN A 378 6.90 17.35 25.12
N LYS A 379 6.72 18.55 25.71
CA LYS A 379 5.43 19.18 25.95
C LYS A 379 4.51 19.04 24.74
N LYS A 380 3.26 18.64 24.97
CA LYS A 380 2.24 18.60 23.91
C LYS A 380 2.08 20.00 23.33
N LYS A 381 2.08 20.14 22.01
CA LYS A 381 2.04 21.46 21.36
C LYS A 381 0.67 21.82 20.79
N ILE A 382 0.18 23.01 21.10
CA ILE A 382 -1.00 23.63 20.50
C ILE A 382 -0.56 24.80 19.62
N PHE A 383 -0.86 24.74 18.33
CA PHE A 383 -0.66 25.86 17.40
C PHE A 383 -1.92 26.74 17.38
N ILE A 384 -1.77 28.06 17.46
CA ILE A 384 -2.89 29.00 17.28
C ILE A 384 -2.70 29.75 15.96
N SER A 385 -3.58 29.44 15.00
CA SER A 385 -3.69 30.15 13.73
C SER A 385 -4.68 31.31 13.88
N TYR A 386 -4.25 32.52 13.55
CA TYR A 386 -5.08 33.73 13.68
C TYR A 386 -4.64 34.80 12.69
N CYS A 387 -5.56 35.70 12.30
CA CYS A 387 -5.18 36.90 11.56
C CYS A 387 -4.64 37.96 12.53
N HIS A 388 -3.59 38.69 12.14
CA HIS A 388 -3.02 39.76 12.99
C HIS A 388 -4.04 40.81 13.43
N LYS A 389 -5.08 41.07 12.63
CA LYS A 389 -6.18 41.97 12.97
C LYS A 389 -7.05 41.45 14.13
N ASP A 390 -7.02 40.15 14.39
CA ASP A 390 -7.76 39.46 15.46
C ASP A 390 -6.93 39.24 16.73
N LYS A 391 -5.80 39.94 16.88
CA LYS A 391 -4.89 39.80 18.04
C LYS A 391 -5.56 40.04 19.40
N GLY A 392 -6.64 40.81 19.46
CA GLY A 392 -7.45 40.97 20.68
C GLY A 392 -8.07 39.64 21.13
N TRP A 393 -8.60 38.85 20.19
CA TRP A 393 -9.18 37.53 20.45
C TRP A 393 -8.14 36.50 20.85
N LEU A 394 -6.95 36.54 20.22
CA LEU A 394 -5.80 35.75 20.66
C LEU A 394 -5.49 36.02 22.14
N GLY A 395 -5.49 37.28 22.57
CA GLY A 395 -5.24 37.65 23.97
C GLY A 395 -6.24 37.02 24.95
N ILE A 396 -7.53 37.01 24.59
CA ILE A 396 -8.58 36.39 25.39
C ILE A 396 -8.35 34.89 25.53
N ILE A 397 -8.12 34.19 24.41
CA ILE A 397 -7.90 32.73 24.41
C ILE A 397 -6.62 32.36 25.18
N MET A 398 -5.55 33.13 25.01
CA MET A 398 -4.31 32.90 25.75
C MET A 398 -4.51 32.98 27.27
N ASN A 399 -5.40 33.82 27.78
CA ASN A 399 -5.69 33.87 29.22
C ASN A 399 -6.29 32.56 29.75
N TYR A 400 -7.12 31.88 28.94
CA TYR A 400 -7.69 30.58 29.31
C TYR A 400 -6.69 29.44 29.12
N LEU A 401 -5.88 29.49 28.06
CA LEU A 401 -4.93 28.43 27.74
C LEU A 401 -3.66 28.49 28.62
N LYS A 402 -3.32 29.64 29.23
CA LYS A 402 -2.11 29.79 30.05
C LYS A 402 -2.01 28.77 31.19
N GLY A 403 -3.14 28.32 31.74
CA GLY A 403 -3.15 27.25 32.74
C GLY A 403 -2.57 25.92 32.24
N LEU A 404 -2.68 25.64 30.94
CA LEU A 404 -2.17 24.43 30.30
C LEU A 404 -0.64 24.40 30.23
N GLU A 405 0.04 25.55 30.31
CA GLU A 405 1.51 25.59 30.33
C GLU A 405 2.10 24.90 31.57
N HIS A 406 1.32 24.82 32.65
CA HIS A 406 1.64 24.09 33.89
C HIS A 406 1.40 22.58 33.78
N GLU A 407 0.64 22.13 32.78
CA GLU A 407 0.30 20.71 32.51
C GLU A 407 1.12 20.15 31.33
N ASP A 408 2.33 20.68 31.12
CA ASP A 408 3.24 20.29 30.04
C ASP A 408 2.65 20.41 28.63
N ILE A 409 1.85 21.46 28.40
CA ILE A 409 1.37 21.85 27.06
C ILE A 409 2.05 23.15 26.63
N ASP A 410 2.79 23.14 25.52
CA ASP A 410 3.39 24.33 24.91
C ASP A 410 2.42 24.94 23.89
N ILE A 411 2.15 26.24 24.03
CA ILE A 411 1.25 26.97 23.15
C ILE A 411 2.07 27.84 22.21
N TRP A 412 1.95 27.59 20.92
CA TRP A 412 2.71 28.28 19.88
C TRP A 412 1.81 29.24 19.07
N PHE A 413 2.31 30.45 18.85
CA PHE A 413 1.75 31.44 17.93
C PHE A 413 2.86 32.38 17.44
N ASP A 414 2.63 33.03 16.30
CA ASP A 414 3.62 33.77 15.51
C ASP A 414 4.43 34.85 16.26
N LYS A 415 3.95 35.36 17.41
CA LYS A 415 4.72 36.26 18.28
C LYS A 415 5.98 35.64 18.90
N LYS A 416 6.20 34.32 18.74
CA LYS A 416 7.42 33.61 19.20
C LYS A 416 8.58 33.66 18.19
N ILE A 417 8.41 34.26 17.01
CA ILE A 417 9.49 34.37 16.00
C ILE A 417 10.44 35.52 16.36
N LYS A 418 11.74 35.25 16.43
CA LYS A 418 12.75 36.27 16.76
C LYS A 418 12.99 37.21 15.56
N THR A 419 13.23 38.50 15.83
CA THR A 419 13.62 39.47 14.81
C THR A 419 14.84 38.97 14.04
N GLY A 420 14.68 38.65 12.75
CA GLY A 420 15.75 38.14 11.87
C GLY A 420 15.57 36.71 11.35
N GLU A 421 14.60 35.94 11.85
CA GLU A 421 14.30 34.59 11.34
C GLU A 421 13.40 34.64 10.08
N GLN A 422 13.61 33.72 9.13
CA GLN A 422 12.70 33.57 8.00
C GLN A 422 11.36 33.04 8.52
N TRP A 423 10.30 33.82 8.30
CA TRP A 423 8.97 33.62 8.91
C TRP A 423 8.29 32.32 8.46
N ASN A 424 8.45 31.93 7.18
CA ASN A 424 7.72 30.78 6.60
C ASN A 424 8.19 29.41 7.11
N PRO A 425 9.50 29.10 7.21
CA PRO A 425 9.98 27.82 7.74
C PRO A 425 9.60 27.57 9.20
N VAL A 426 9.63 28.61 10.05
CA VAL A 426 9.33 28.47 11.49
C VAL A 426 7.84 28.16 11.72
N ILE A 427 6.96 28.82 10.97
CA ILE A 427 5.51 28.54 11.02
C ILE A 427 5.21 27.13 10.50
N ALA A 428 5.87 26.71 9.43
CA ALA A 428 5.73 25.35 8.90
C ALA A 428 6.17 24.29 9.93
N ASP A 429 7.32 24.49 10.60
CA ASP A 429 7.80 23.60 11.66
C ASP A 429 6.85 23.57 12.88
N ALA A 430 6.32 24.73 13.27
CA ALA A 430 5.35 24.82 14.35
C ALA A 430 4.06 24.05 14.06
N ILE A 431 3.54 24.13 12.83
CA ILE A 431 2.38 23.32 12.39
C ILE A 431 2.75 21.83 12.39
N GLN A 432 3.93 21.48 11.87
CA GLN A 432 4.37 20.09 11.77
C GLN A 432 4.60 19.40 13.12
N THR A 433 5.01 20.16 14.14
CA THR A 433 5.28 19.64 15.49
C THR A 433 4.09 19.75 16.44
N SER A 434 2.98 20.35 16.00
CA SER A 434 1.79 20.54 16.83
C SER A 434 0.85 19.32 16.82
N HIS A 435 0.24 19.07 17.97
CA HIS A 435 -0.71 17.97 18.18
C HIS A 435 -2.16 18.42 18.01
N MET A 436 -2.40 19.72 18.23
CA MET A 436 -3.68 20.38 18.03
C MET A 436 -3.45 21.77 17.43
N THR A 437 -4.38 22.20 16.59
CA THR A 437 -4.45 23.58 16.09
C THR A 437 -5.78 24.21 16.46
N ILE A 438 -5.74 25.45 16.97
CA ILE A 438 -6.92 26.30 17.15
C ILE A 438 -6.91 27.36 16.05
N CYS A 439 -7.95 27.39 15.22
CA CYS A 439 -8.10 28.39 14.16
C CYS A 439 -9.11 29.46 14.58
N LEU A 440 -8.68 30.72 14.70
CA LEU A 440 -9.56 31.84 15.05
C LEU A 440 -10.22 32.40 13.80
N ILE A 441 -11.43 31.91 13.51
CA ILE A 441 -12.15 32.16 12.27
C ILE A 441 -12.87 33.51 12.32
N SER A 442 -12.47 34.40 11.40
CA SER A 442 -13.05 35.71 11.13
C SER A 442 -13.03 36.02 9.63
N GLN A 443 -13.69 37.08 9.18
CA GLN A 443 -13.58 37.48 7.77
C GLN A 443 -12.15 37.87 7.38
N ASP A 444 -11.38 38.46 8.31
CA ASP A 444 -9.97 38.82 8.06
C ASP A 444 -9.05 37.59 8.01
N TYR A 445 -9.37 36.53 8.77
CA TYR A 445 -8.71 35.23 8.66
C TYR A 445 -8.95 34.61 7.28
N LEU A 446 -10.21 34.60 6.85
CA LEU A 446 -10.61 34.06 5.54
C LEU A 446 -10.06 34.89 4.37
N ASN A 447 -9.75 36.17 4.57
CA ASN A 447 -9.19 37.03 3.52
C ASN A 447 -7.65 37.07 3.51
N SER A 448 -6.98 36.44 4.47
CA SER A 448 -5.51 36.46 4.57
C SER A 448 -4.88 35.50 3.55
N ASP A 449 -4.16 36.05 2.56
CA ASP A 449 -3.45 35.25 1.54
C ASP A 449 -2.41 34.33 2.18
N PHE A 450 -1.73 34.81 3.22
CA PHE A 450 -0.73 34.02 3.93
C PHE A 450 -1.36 32.78 4.59
N ILE A 451 -2.44 32.97 5.35
CA ILE A 451 -3.13 31.87 6.03
C ILE A 451 -3.69 30.88 4.99
N ARG A 452 -4.32 31.39 3.92
CA ARG A 452 -4.93 30.56 2.87
C ARG A 452 -3.91 29.75 2.06
N THR A 453 -2.77 30.34 1.73
CA THR A 453 -1.81 29.72 0.81
C THR A 453 -0.66 28.99 1.53
N LYS A 454 -0.43 29.27 2.82
CA LYS A 454 0.66 28.69 3.61
C LYS A 454 0.17 27.87 4.80
N GLU A 455 -0.56 28.48 5.74
CA GLU A 455 -0.93 27.80 6.98
C GLU A 455 -2.00 26.72 6.76
N VAL A 456 -3.12 27.05 6.11
CA VAL A 456 -4.24 26.12 5.92
C VAL A 456 -3.82 24.84 5.19
N PRO A 457 -3.05 24.87 4.09
CA PRO A 457 -2.55 23.63 3.48
C PRO A 457 -1.71 22.77 4.44
N GLY A 458 -0.84 23.39 5.24
CA GLY A 458 -0.04 22.68 6.24
C GLY A 458 -0.91 22.07 7.36
N ILE A 459 -1.85 22.84 7.87
CA ILE A 459 -2.81 22.42 8.91
C ILE A 459 -3.64 21.23 8.41
N LEU A 460 -4.17 21.31 7.19
CA LEU A 460 -4.98 20.25 6.60
C LEU A 460 -4.16 18.99 6.29
N ASN A 461 -2.90 19.14 5.86
CA ASN A 461 -2.03 17.99 5.68
C ASN A 461 -1.76 17.30 7.02
N LYS A 462 -1.45 18.07 8.06
CA LYS A 462 -1.23 17.53 9.41
C LYS A 462 -2.49 16.95 10.04
N GLN A 463 -3.66 17.47 9.69
CA GLN A 463 -4.94 16.89 10.11
C GLN A 463 -5.13 15.47 9.55
N LYS A 464 -4.74 15.23 8.29
CA LYS A 464 -4.74 13.87 7.70
C LYS A 464 -3.79 12.91 8.43
N GLU A 465 -2.77 13.45 9.10
CA GLU A 465 -1.82 12.73 9.96
C GLU A 465 -2.30 12.59 11.42
N GLY A 466 -3.50 13.07 11.76
CA GLY A 466 -4.12 12.91 13.08
C GLY A 466 -4.12 14.15 13.99
N MET A 467 -3.64 15.31 13.53
CA MET A 467 -3.73 16.56 14.31
C MET A 467 -5.19 17.02 14.45
N ILE A 468 -5.60 17.36 15.66
CA ILE A 468 -6.93 17.90 15.93
C ILE A 468 -6.98 19.36 15.44
N VAL A 469 -7.93 19.69 14.55
CA VAL A 469 -8.19 21.06 14.09
C VAL A 469 -9.48 21.56 14.74
N PHE A 470 -9.37 22.61 15.55
CA PHE A 470 -10.47 23.18 16.32
C PHE A 470 -10.80 24.61 15.84
N PRO A 471 -11.79 24.77 14.95
CA PRO A 471 -12.17 26.08 14.46
C PRO A 471 -13.06 26.81 15.46
N VAL A 472 -12.65 28.03 15.83
CA VAL A 472 -13.36 28.92 16.75
C VAL A 472 -13.83 30.15 16.00
N LEU A 473 -15.14 30.30 15.84
CA LEU A 473 -15.76 31.49 15.26
C LEU A 473 -15.67 32.65 16.25
N ILE A 474 -14.85 33.64 15.92
CA ILE A 474 -14.65 34.83 16.77
C ILE A 474 -15.44 36.04 16.28
N ARG A 475 -15.83 36.07 15.00
CA ARG A 475 -16.69 37.08 14.38
C ARG A 475 -17.49 36.48 13.22
N ASN A 476 -18.72 36.95 13.03
CA ASN A 476 -19.54 36.56 11.88
C ASN A 476 -18.80 36.74 10.55
N CYS A 477 -18.78 35.70 9.72
CA CYS A 477 -18.09 35.67 8.45
C CYS A 477 -18.68 34.60 7.52
N THR A 478 -18.18 34.56 6.28
CA THR A 478 -18.66 33.63 5.24
C THR A 478 -18.09 32.21 5.37
N TRP A 479 -17.80 31.73 6.58
CA TRP A 479 -17.17 30.42 6.79
C TRP A 479 -17.98 29.24 6.21
N LYS A 480 -19.32 29.36 6.17
CA LYS A 480 -20.22 28.32 5.65
C LYS A 480 -19.98 27.98 4.17
N VAL A 481 -19.37 28.87 3.39
CA VAL A 481 -19.04 28.60 1.97
C VAL A 481 -17.62 28.05 1.78
N ILE A 482 -16.79 28.01 2.83
CA ILE A 482 -15.39 27.59 2.77
C ILE A 482 -15.32 26.05 2.90
N SER A 483 -14.83 25.39 1.84
CA SER A 483 -14.88 23.93 1.68
C SER A 483 -14.29 23.14 2.84
N TRP A 484 -13.12 23.53 3.34
CA TRP A 484 -12.44 22.79 4.42
C TRP A 484 -13.07 23.00 5.80
N LEU A 485 -13.81 24.10 6.01
CA LEU A 485 -14.53 24.36 7.26
C LEU A 485 -15.89 23.66 7.31
N LYS A 486 -16.51 23.36 6.15
CA LYS A 486 -17.82 22.67 6.09
C LYS A 486 -17.82 21.30 6.76
N ASN A 487 -16.69 20.61 6.70
CA ASN A 487 -16.55 19.25 7.24
C ASN A 487 -16.05 19.24 8.69
N LEU A 488 -15.91 20.41 9.32
CA LEU A 488 -15.47 20.56 10.70
C LEU A 488 -16.59 21.13 11.57
N GLN A 489 -16.68 20.66 12.81
CA GLN A 489 -17.59 21.23 13.78
C GLN A 489 -17.08 22.62 14.20
N MET A 490 -17.80 23.67 13.82
CA MET A 490 -17.52 25.05 14.22
C MET A 490 -17.93 25.29 15.68
N PHE A 491 -17.14 26.07 16.42
CA PHE A 491 -17.48 26.50 17.78
C PHE A 491 -17.53 28.03 17.90
N PRO A 492 -18.62 28.64 18.40
CA PRO A 492 -19.92 28.03 18.67
C PRO A 492 -20.62 27.57 17.38
N GLY A 493 -21.46 26.54 17.48
CA GLY A 493 -22.11 25.92 16.31
C GLY A 493 -23.17 26.77 15.62
N ASP A 494 -23.72 27.76 16.34
CA ASP A 494 -24.93 28.49 15.89
C ASP A 494 -24.64 29.78 15.11
N GLY A 495 -23.36 30.19 15.02
CA GLY A 495 -22.97 31.45 14.35
C GLY A 495 -23.02 32.66 15.28
#